data_AF-W1WDK5-F1
#
_entry.id   AF-W1WDK5-F1
#
_cell.length_a   1.000
_cell.length_b   1.000
_cell.length_c   1.000
_cell.angle_alpha   90.00
_cell.angle_beta   90.00
_cell.angle_gamma   90.00
#
_symmetry.space_group_name_H-M   'P 1'
#
loop_
_entity.id
_entity.type
_entity.pdbx_description
1 polymer ?
#
loop_
_entity_poly.entity_id
_entity_poly.type
_entity_poly.pdbx_seq_one_letter_code
_entity_poly.pdbx_strand_id
1 'polypeptide(L)'
;MHSGLDFAAAVKLTGSRFVVMKGQIARMHRALSQFMLDLHTEQHGYSENYVPYLVNQDTLYGTGQLPKFAGDLFHTRPLEEEADTS
;
A
#
# COMPACT_ATOMS: atom_id res chain seq x y z
N MET A 1 -20.00 15.85 14.84
CA MET A 1 -19.23 15.92 13.59
C MET A 1 -18.39 14.67 13.45
N HIS A 2 -18.49 13.93 12.35
CA HIS A 2 -17.78 12.67 12.18
C HIS A 2 -16.30 12.92 11.87
N SER A 3 -15.43 12.73 12.86
CA SER A 3 -13.96 12.80 12.74
C SER A 3 -13.36 11.55 12.09
N GLY A 4 -13.97 11.07 10.99
CA GLY A 4 -13.61 9.81 10.34
C GLY A 4 -12.43 9.90 9.38
N LEU A 5 -12.11 11.10 8.89
CA LEU A 5 -10.93 11.41 8.07
C LEU A 5 -10.10 12.50 8.76
N ASP A 6 -8.89 12.16 9.16
CA ASP A 6 -8.00 13.01 9.94
C ASP A 6 -6.69 13.26 9.17
N PHE A 7 -6.69 14.33 8.38
CA PHE A 7 -5.54 14.75 7.57
C PHE A 7 -4.44 15.40 8.41
N ALA A 8 -4.80 16.14 9.46
CA ALA A 8 -3.84 16.80 10.33
C ALA A 8 -3.00 15.77 11.11
N ALA A 9 -3.62 14.70 11.61
CA ALA A 9 -2.89 13.60 12.22
C ALA A 9 -1.95 12.91 11.23
N ALA A 10 -2.38 12.73 9.96
CA ALA A 10 -1.55 12.10 8.94
C ALA A 10 -0.32 12.95 8.57
N VAL A 11 -0.49 14.28 8.46
CA VAL A 11 0.64 15.21 8.25
C VAL A 11 1.62 15.13 9.41
N LYS A 12 1.14 15.03 10.64
CA LYS A 12 2.00 14.88 11.83
C LYS A 12 2.76 13.56 11.85
N LEU A 13 2.14 12.46 11.39
CA LEU A 13 2.74 11.12 11.43
C LEU A 13 3.71 10.84 10.27
N THR A 14 3.45 11.41 9.09
CA THR A 14 4.18 11.06 7.86
C THR A 14 4.49 12.28 7.00
N GLY A 15 3.46 13.09 6.66
CA GLY A 15 3.62 14.27 5.82
C GLY A 15 2.40 14.56 4.94
N SER A 16 2.54 15.48 3.98
CA SER A 16 1.47 15.84 3.05
C SER A 16 0.99 14.64 2.22
N ARG A 17 -0.29 14.65 1.80
CA ARG A 17 -0.93 13.62 0.96
C ARG A 17 -1.18 12.25 1.61
N PHE A 18 -1.04 12.14 2.93
CA PHE A 18 -1.49 10.98 3.71
C PHE A 18 -2.82 11.28 4.44
N VAL A 19 -3.53 10.24 4.89
CA VAL A 19 -4.78 10.35 5.67
C VAL A 19 -4.86 9.28 6.76
N VAL A 20 -5.36 9.64 7.95
CA VAL A 20 -5.74 8.69 8.99
C VAL A 20 -7.26 8.52 8.96
N MET A 21 -7.75 7.29 8.78
CA MET A 21 -9.18 6.99 8.85
C MET A 21 -9.56 6.40 10.21
N LYS A 22 -10.71 6.80 10.76
CA LYS A 22 -11.19 6.37 12.09
C LYS A 22 -12.67 5.96 12.07
N GLY A 23 -13.05 5.07 12.98
CA GLY A 23 -14.44 4.70 13.24
C GLY A 23 -15.20 4.17 12.02
N GLN A 24 -16.42 4.64 11.81
CA GLN A 24 -17.31 4.16 10.75
C GLN A 24 -16.77 4.40 9.33
N ILE A 25 -16.00 5.48 9.11
CA ILE A 25 -15.38 5.74 7.80
C ILE A 25 -14.29 4.71 7.51
N ALA A 26 -13.44 4.38 8.49
CA ALA A 26 -12.46 3.31 8.33
C ALA A 26 -13.12 1.94 8.10
N ARG A 27 -14.24 1.66 8.81
CA ARG A 27 -15.04 0.44 8.58
C ARG A 27 -15.61 0.40 7.16
N MET A 28 -16.13 1.50 6.66
CA MET A 28 -16.68 1.60 5.30
C MET A 28 -15.59 1.45 4.24
N HIS A 29 -14.43 2.07 4.41
CA HIS A 29 -13.26 1.89 3.52
C HIS A 29 -12.89 0.40 3.41
N ARG A 30 -12.81 -0.30 4.55
CA ARG A 30 -12.56 -1.76 4.57
C ARG A 30 -13.71 -2.55 3.93
N ALA A 31 -14.97 -2.18 4.16
CA ALA A 31 -16.11 -2.88 3.58
C ALA A 31 -16.12 -2.81 2.05
N LEU A 32 -15.72 -1.67 1.47
CA LEU A 32 -15.60 -1.52 0.01
C LEU A 32 -14.58 -2.49 -0.59
N SER A 33 -13.39 -2.61 0.01
CA SER A 33 -12.36 -3.52 -0.51
C SER A 33 -12.75 -5.00 -0.37
N GLN A 34 -13.46 -5.36 0.71
CA GLN A 34 -13.98 -6.72 0.89
C GLN A 34 -15.06 -7.04 -0.15
N PHE A 35 -16.02 -6.14 -0.35
CA PHE A 35 -17.04 -6.30 -1.39
C PHE A 35 -16.44 -6.49 -2.80
N MET A 36 -15.39 -5.72 -3.13
CA MET A 36 -14.70 -5.88 -4.41
C MET A 36 -14.07 -7.26 -4.56
N LEU A 37 -13.37 -7.75 -3.53
CA LEU A 37 -12.76 -9.08 -3.55
C LEU A 37 -13.83 -10.18 -3.70
N ASP A 38 -14.83 -10.20 -2.83
CA ASP A 38 -15.91 -11.19 -2.84
C ASP A 38 -16.60 -11.23 -4.21
N LEU A 39 -16.91 -10.08 -4.80
CA LEU A 39 -17.52 -10.00 -6.13
C LEU A 39 -16.63 -10.65 -7.20
N HIS A 40 -15.33 -10.38 -7.20
CA HIS A 40 -14.43 -10.91 -8.22
C HIS A 40 -14.13 -12.40 -8.04
N THR A 41 -13.99 -12.88 -6.80
CA THR A 41 -13.68 -14.27 -6.50
C THR A 41 -14.90 -15.18 -6.64
N GLU A 42 -16.07 -14.73 -6.18
CA GLU A 42 -17.29 -15.53 -6.20
C GLU A 42 -18.01 -15.51 -7.56
N GLN A 43 -18.02 -14.36 -8.26
CA GLN A 43 -18.87 -14.18 -9.44
C GLN A 43 -18.09 -14.05 -10.76
N HIS A 44 -16.82 -13.63 -10.71
CA HIS A 44 -16.03 -13.37 -11.93
C HIS A 44 -14.88 -14.37 -12.16
N GLY A 45 -14.74 -15.37 -11.27
CA GLY A 45 -13.77 -16.47 -11.44
C GLY A 45 -12.31 -16.08 -11.22
N TYR A 46 -12.04 -14.97 -10.54
CA TYR A 46 -10.67 -14.60 -10.18
C TYR A 46 -10.18 -15.45 -9.00
N SER A 47 -8.90 -15.83 -9.02
CA SER A 47 -8.24 -16.45 -7.87
C SER A 47 -7.68 -15.36 -6.95
N GLU A 48 -7.97 -15.44 -5.66
CA GLU A 48 -7.44 -14.49 -4.69
C GLU A 48 -5.96 -14.76 -4.40
N ASN A 49 -5.15 -13.70 -4.37
CA ASN A 49 -3.71 -13.80 -4.12
C ASN A 49 -3.26 -12.73 -3.14
N TYR A 50 -2.46 -13.11 -2.14
CA TYR A 50 -1.73 -12.18 -1.28
C TYR A 50 -0.29 -12.06 -1.78
N VAL A 51 0.17 -10.85 -2.10
CA VAL A 51 1.44 -10.60 -2.81
C VAL A 51 2.35 -9.66 -2.01
N PRO A 52 3.69 -9.72 -2.22
CA PRO A 52 4.62 -8.77 -1.62
C PRO A 52 4.36 -7.33 -2.06
N TYR A 53 4.54 -6.37 -1.14
CA TYR A 53 4.43 -4.93 -1.45
C TYR A 53 5.78 -4.28 -1.84
N LEU A 54 6.90 -4.99 -1.61
CA LEU A 54 8.22 -4.67 -2.12
C LEU A 54 8.60 -5.69 -3.19
N VAL A 55 9.12 -5.20 -4.31
CA VAL A 55 9.52 -6.02 -5.46
C VAL A 55 10.96 -5.70 -5.86
N ASN A 56 11.63 -6.66 -6.48
CA ASN A 56 12.96 -6.47 -7.02
C ASN A 56 12.93 -5.71 -8.36
N GLN A 57 14.12 -5.36 -8.87
CA GLN A 57 14.26 -4.63 -10.13
C GLN A 57 13.73 -5.41 -11.32
N ASP A 58 13.97 -6.73 -11.38
CA ASP A 58 13.53 -7.59 -12.48
C ASP A 58 12.01 -7.54 -12.70
N THR A 59 11.25 -7.50 -11.60
CA THR A 59 9.79 -7.34 -11.65
C THR A 59 9.39 -6.01 -12.30
N LEU A 60 10.05 -4.91 -11.91
CA LEU A 60 9.76 -3.56 -12.43
C LEU A 60 10.16 -3.39 -13.90
N TYR A 61 11.21 -4.07 -14.36
CA TYR A 61 11.53 -4.15 -15.79
C TYR A 61 10.49 -4.97 -16.55
N GLY A 62 10.06 -6.10 -16.00
CA GLY A 62 9.08 -6.99 -16.62
C GLY A 62 7.73 -6.32 -16.94
N THR A 63 7.29 -5.39 -16.09
CA THR A 63 6.03 -4.65 -16.28
C THR A 63 6.20 -3.22 -16.80
N GLY A 64 7.42 -2.81 -17.14
CA GLY A 64 7.72 -1.58 -17.87
C GLY A 64 7.84 -0.29 -17.04
N GLN A 65 7.84 -0.36 -15.71
CA GLN A 65 8.08 0.81 -14.85
C GLN A 65 9.53 1.28 -14.96
N LEU A 66 10.47 0.34 -15.02
CA LEU A 66 11.86 0.64 -15.31
C LEU A 66 12.16 0.47 -16.81
N PRO A 67 13.07 1.27 -17.37
CA PRO A 67 13.91 2.26 -16.69
C PRO A 67 13.29 3.67 -16.58
N LYS A 68 12.17 3.94 -17.26
CA LYS A 68 11.72 5.31 -17.54
C LYS A 68 11.04 6.01 -16.35
N PHE A 69 10.35 5.26 -15.50
CA PHE A 69 9.46 5.79 -14.46
C PHE A 69 9.98 5.53 -13.04
N ALA A 70 11.31 5.42 -12.88
CA ALA A 70 11.94 5.20 -11.58
C ALA A 70 11.59 6.29 -10.54
N GLY A 71 11.40 7.54 -10.99
CA GLY A 71 11.05 8.68 -10.15
C GLY A 71 9.60 8.67 -9.63
N ASP A 72 8.75 7.78 -10.15
CA ASP A 72 7.35 7.67 -9.74
C ASP A 72 7.15 6.65 -8.60
N LEU A 73 8.22 5.97 -8.18
CA LEU A 73 8.21 4.90 -7.18
C LEU A 73 8.92 5.32 -5.88
N PHE A 74 8.48 4.76 -4.76
CA PHE A 74 9.24 4.80 -3.50
C PHE A 74 10.29 3.69 -3.50
N HIS A 75 11.56 4.04 -3.26
CA HIS A 75 12.68 3.09 -3.18
C HIS A 75 13.12 2.89 -1.74
N THR A 76 13.21 1.64 -1.29
CA THR A 76 13.82 1.28 -0.01
C THR A 76 15.33 1.18 -0.15
N ARG A 77 16.06 1.54 0.91
CA ARG A 77 17.50 1.26 0.97
C ARG A 77 17.74 -0.26 1.08
N PRO A 78 18.85 -0.77 0.55
CA PRO A 78 19.30 -2.13 0.89
C PRO A 78 19.39 -2.28 2.41
N LEU A 79 19.13 -3.48 2.91
CA LEU A 79 19.35 -3.78 4.33
C LEU A 79 20.86 -3.68 4.61
N GLU A 80 21.23 -2.93 5.64
CA GLU A 80 22.59 -2.94 6.18
C GLU A 80 22.66 -4.07 7.22
N GLU A 81 23.67 -4.94 7.14
CA GLU A 81 23.96 -5.85 8.25
C GLU A 81 24.49 -5.00 9.41
N GLU A 82 23.79 -5.00 10.55
CA GLU A 82 24.42 -4.63 11.82
C GLU A 82 25.57 -5.61 12.01
N ALA A 83 26.81 -5.13 11.83
CA ALA A 83 27.98 -5.90 12.21
C ALA A 83 27.82 -6.21 13.71
N ASP A 84 27.53 -7.48 14.01
CA ASP A 84 27.43 -8.01 15.36
C ASP A 84 28.74 -7.67 16.07
N THR A 85 28.71 -6.61 16.87
CA THR A 85 29.82 -6.23 17.74
C THR A 85 29.69 -7.11 18.97
N SER A 86 30.09 -8.37 18.80
CA SER A 86 30.44 -9.27 19.91
C SER A 86 31.65 -8.75 20.67
#